data_AF-S4UML3-F1
#
_entry.id   AF-S4UML3-F1
#
_cell.length_a   1.000
_cell.length_b   1.000
_cell.length_c   1.000
_cell.angle_alpha   90.00
_cell.angle_beta   90.00
_cell.angle_gamma   90.00
#
_symmetry.space_group_name_H-M   'P 1'
#
loop_
_entity.id
_entity.type
_entity.pdbx_description
1 polymer ?
#
loop_
_entity_poly.entity_id
_entity_poly.type
_entity_poly.pdbx_seq_one_letter_code
_entity_poly.pdbx_strand_id
1 'polypeptide(L)'
;MLRAKNQLFLLSPHYLRQVKESSGSRLIQQRLLHQQQPLHPEWAALAKKQLKGKNPEDLIWHTPEGISIKPLYSKRDTMDLPEELPGVKPFTRGPYPTMYTFRPWTIHQYAGFSTVEESNKFYKDNIK
;
A
#
# COMPACT_ATOMS: atom_id res chain seq x y z
N MET A 1 -1.67 -25.97 -33.30
CA MET A 1 -0.75 -25.66 -32.18
C MET A 1 0.52 -25.03 -32.74
N LEU A 2 0.74 -23.73 -32.53
CA LEU A 2 1.99 -23.04 -32.84
C LEU A 2 2.32 -22.11 -31.67
N ARG A 3 3.43 -22.38 -30.99
CA ARG A 3 3.95 -21.69 -29.80
C ARG A 3 4.29 -20.23 -30.12
N ALA A 4 3.66 -19.27 -29.45
CA ALA A 4 4.12 -17.89 -29.39
C ALA A 4 5.40 -17.80 -28.55
N LYS A 5 6.51 -17.39 -29.15
CA LYS A 5 7.79 -17.15 -28.48
C LYS A 5 7.81 -15.69 -27.98
N ASN A 6 8.15 -15.53 -26.70
CA ASN A 6 8.43 -14.27 -26.01
C ASN A 6 9.20 -13.26 -26.88
N GLN A 7 8.53 -12.18 -27.27
CA GLN A 7 9.20 -10.94 -27.66
C GLN A 7 9.55 -10.16 -26.39
N LEU A 8 10.75 -10.40 -25.87
CA LEU A 8 11.41 -9.47 -24.96
C LEU A 8 11.67 -8.17 -25.73
N PHE A 9 10.88 -7.14 -25.45
CA PHE A 9 11.13 -5.78 -25.93
C PHE A 9 12.51 -5.32 -25.43
N LEU A 10 13.52 -5.39 -26.29
CA LEU A 10 14.82 -4.76 -26.08
C LEU A 10 14.62 -3.25 -26.19
N LEU A 11 14.31 -2.59 -25.06
CA LEU A 11 14.28 -1.15 -24.98
C LEU A 11 15.71 -0.60 -25.14
N SER A 12 15.88 0.35 -26.07
CA SER A 12 17.16 0.99 -26.37
C SER A 12 17.81 1.58 -25.10
N PRO A 13 19.15 1.53 -24.93
CA PRO A 13 19.85 2.09 -23.78
C PRO A 13 19.52 3.57 -23.50
N HIS A 14 19.16 4.32 -24.55
CA HIS A 14 18.72 5.71 -24.44
C HIS A 14 17.39 5.86 -23.68
N TYR A 15 16.45 4.95 -23.90
CA TYR A 15 15.15 4.93 -23.21
C TYR A 15 15.30 4.64 -21.72
N LEU A 16 16.20 3.71 -21.36
CA LEU A 16 16.53 3.42 -19.96
C LEU A 16 17.20 4.61 -19.25
N ARG A 17 17.95 5.44 -19.97
CA ARG A 17 18.58 6.66 -19.45
C ARG A 17 17.55 7.76 -19.18
N GLN A 18 16.60 7.92 -20.10
CA GLN A 18 15.52 8.90 -20.00
C GLN A 18 14.54 8.60 -18.86
N VAL A 19 14.28 7.31 -18.57
CA VAL A 19 13.52 6.89 -17.38
C VAL A 19 14.27 7.28 -16.09
N LYS A 20 15.59 7.04 -16.01
CA LYS A 20 16.43 7.42 -14.84
C LYS A 20 16.53 8.94 -14.62
N GLU A 21 16.37 9.74 -15.66
CA GLU A 21 16.43 11.21 -15.62
C GLU A 21 15.08 11.86 -15.33
N SER A 22 13.97 11.13 -15.46
CA SER A 22 12.66 11.64 -15.09
C SER A 22 12.58 11.85 -13.55
N SER A 23 12.31 13.10 -13.13
CA SER A 23 12.14 13.46 -11.71
C SER A 23 11.07 12.62 -10.98
N GLY A 24 10.13 12.03 -11.72
CA GLY A 24 9.13 11.11 -11.18
C GLY A 24 9.67 9.72 -10.84
N SER A 25 10.63 9.19 -11.61
CA SER A 25 11.22 7.86 -11.38
C SER A 25 12.18 7.86 -10.19
N ARG A 26 12.92 8.95 -9.98
CA ARG A 26 13.89 9.07 -8.88
C ARG A 26 13.22 9.01 -7.48
N LEU A 27 12.01 9.56 -7.36
CA LEU A 27 11.18 9.49 -6.14
C LEU A 27 10.60 8.08 -5.88
N ILE A 28 10.29 7.34 -6.94
CA ILE A 28 9.78 5.96 -6.83
C ILE A 28 10.92 5.00 -6.48
N GLN A 29 12.10 5.20 -7.06
CA GLN A 29 13.25 4.34 -6.85
C GLN A 29 13.91 4.53 -5.47
N GLN A 30 13.83 5.72 -4.88
CA GLN A 30 14.23 5.96 -3.48
C GLN A 30 13.26 5.34 -2.46
N ARG A 31 11.98 5.15 -2.81
CA ARG A 31 10.95 4.61 -1.91
C ARG A 31 11.04 3.09 -1.72
N LEU A 32 11.87 2.41 -2.53
CA LEU A 32 11.92 0.95 -2.66
C LEU A 32 12.92 0.25 -1.71
N LEU A 33 13.62 0.99 -0.86
CA LEU A 33 14.30 0.44 0.31
C LEU A 33 13.87 1.27 1.52
N HIS A 34 12.70 0.96 2.07
CA HIS A 34 12.39 1.37 3.44
C HIS A 34 13.56 0.87 4.30
N GLN A 35 14.39 1.78 4.81
CA GLN A 35 15.34 1.46 5.86
C GLN A 35 14.50 1.01 7.05
N GLN A 36 14.28 -0.30 7.19
CA GLN A 36 13.55 -0.85 8.31
C GLN A 36 14.38 -0.57 9.55
N GLN A 37 13.97 0.45 10.30
CA GLN A 37 14.56 0.75 11.59
C GLN A 37 14.41 -0.49 12.49
N PRO A 38 15.47 -0.86 13.23
CA PRO A 38 15.39 -1.99 14.15
C PRO A 38 14.35 -1.73 15.25
N LEU A 39 14.08 -2.76 16.06
CA LEU A 39 13.24 -2.61 17.24
C LEU A 39 13.80 -1.51 18.15
N HIS A 40 12.90 -0.74 18.79
CA HIS A 40 13.31 0.31 19.71
C HIS A 40 14.13 -0.32 20.86
N PRO A 41 15.38 0.11 21.12
CA PRO A 41 16.31 -0.61 21.99
C PRO A 41 15.82 -0.66 23.43
N GLU A 42 15.26 0.45 23.93
CA GLU A 42 14.66 0.50 25.27
C GLU A 42 13.46 -0.46 25.40
N TRP A 43 12.56 -0.45 24.42
CA TRP A 43 11.43 -1.38 24.39
C TRP A 43 11.89 -2.83 24.29
N ALA A 44 12.90 -3.13 23.45
CA ALA A 44 13.45 -4.47 23.32
C ALA A 44 14.07 -4.96 24.65
N ALA A 45 14.74 -4.09 25.41
CA ALA A 45 15.25 -4.42 26.73
C ALA A 45 14.13 -4.73 27.73
N LEU A 46 13.07 -3.91 27.76
CA LEU A 46 11.89 -4.14 28.58
C LEU A 46 11.17 -5.44 28.21
N ALA A 47 10.96 -5.68 26.91
CA ALA A 47 10.35 -6.88 26.38
C ALA A 47 11.17 -8.12 26.74
N LYS A 48 12.51 -8.09 26.58
CA LYS A 48 13.39 -9.20 26.95
C LYS A 48 13.29 -9.53 28.45
N LYS A 49 13.19 -8.50 29.30
CA LYS A 49 12.97 -8.67 30.74
C LYS A 49 11.61 -9.34 31.02
N GLN A 50 10.55 -8.88 30.36
CA GLN A 50 9.20 -9.43 30.51
C GLN A 50 9.08 -10.87 30.01
N LEU A 51 9.72 -11.19 28.88
CA LEU A 51 9.67 -12.51 28.25
C LEU A 51 10.64 -13.52 28.89
N LYS A 52 11.25 -13.19 30.03
CA LYS A 52 12.21 -14.04 30.76
C LYS A 52 13.35 -14.55 29.86
N GLY A 53 13.88 -13.68 29.01
CA GLY A 53 15.05 -13.98 28.17
C GLY A 53 14.77 -14.44 26.74
N LYS A 54 13.51 -14.61 26.31
CA LYS A 54 13.20 -14.84 24.88
C LYS A 54 13.55 -13.61 24.02
N ASN A 55 13.82 -13.84 22.74
CA ASN A 55 14.19 -12.77 21.82
C ASN A 55 12.94 -11.94 21.45
N PRO A 56 12.94 -10.60 21.66
CA PRO A 56 11.86 -9.74 21.21
C PRO A 56 11.61 -9.77 19.69
N GLU A 57 12.58 -10.20 18.89
CA GLU A 57 12.44 -10.35 17.42
C GLU A 57 11.50 -11.50 17.03
N ASP A 58 11.34 -12.51 17.89
CA ASP A 58 10.40 -13.61 17.67
C ASP A 58 8.93 -13.11 17.63
N LEU A 59 8.69 -11.88 18.09
CA LEU A 59 7.39 -11.21 18.05
C LEU A 59 7.12 -10.45 16.74
N ILE A 60 8.06 -10.44 15.80
CA ILE A 60 7.85 -9.84 14.48
C ILE A 60 6.89 -10.73 13.70
N TRP A 61 5.81 -10.14 13.20
CA TRP A 61 4.87 -10.86 12.36
C TRP A 61 5.29 -10.75 10.90
N HIS A 62 5.60 -11.89 10.29
CA HIS A 62 5.83 -12.00 8.85
C HIS A 62 4.52 -12.31 8.14
N THR A 63 4.08 -11.40 7.28
CA THR A 63 2.88 -11.62 6.47
C THR A 63 3.16 -12.61 5.33
N PRO A 64 2.13 -13.25 4.74
CA PRO A 64 2.30 -14.12 3.57
C PRO A 64 2.96 -13.41 2.38
N GLU A 65 2.84 -12.09 2.29
CA GLU A 65 3.47 -11.24 1.27
C GLU A 65 4.97 -10.97 1.54
N GLY A 66 5.53 -11.50 2.62
CA GLY A 66 6.94 -11.32 2.99
C GLY A 66 7.25 -9.99 3.68
N ILE A 67 6.23 -9.30 4.20
CA ILE A 67 6.41 -8.03 4.93
C ILE A 67 6.60 -8.32 6.41
N SER A 68 7.63 -7.73 7.00
CA SER A 68 7.91 -7.85 8.44
C SER A 68 7.24 -6.70 9.21
N ILE A 69 6.23 -7.02 10.01
CA ILE A 69 5.49 -6.07 10.84
C ILE A 69 6.07 -6.11 12.26
N LYS A 70 6.57 -4.95 12.73
CA LYS A 70 7.13 -4.84 14.08
C LYS A 70 6.01 -4.89 15.13
N PRO A 71 6.26 -5.50 16.31
CA PRO A 71 5.31 -5.52 17.42
C PRO A 71 5.08 -4.13 18.05
N LEU A 72 5.99 -3.18 17.84
CA LEU A 72 5.86 -1.80 18.28
C LEU A 72 6.53 -0.84 17.29
N TYR A 73 5.81 0.24 16.96
CA TYR A 73 6.31 1.40 16.22
C TYR A 73 6.36 2.60 17.15
N SER A 74 7.29 3.51 16.91
CA SER A 74 7.52 4.71 17.72
C SER A 74 7.80 5.91 16.83
N LYS A 75 7.93 7.10 17.42
CA LYS A 75 8.16 8.35 16.68
C LYS A 75 9.36 8.29 15.74
N ARG A 76 10.40 7.51 16.07
CA ARG A 76 11.59 7.32 15.22
C ARG A 76 11.27 6.71 13.85
N ASP A 77 10.17 5.96 13.76
CA ASP A 77 9.77 5.27 12.54
C ASP A 77 9.10 6.20 11.53
N THR A 78 8.74 7.41 11.93
CA THR A 78 8.05 8.40 11.10
C THR A 78 8.79 9.73 11.03
N MET A 79 10.07 9.79 11.42
CA MET A 79 10.84 11.05 11.47
C MET A 79 11.06 11.67 10.08
N ASP A 80 11.25 10.83 9.06
CA ASP A 80 11.51 11.27 7.68
C ASP A 80 10.22 11.46 6.87
N LEU A 81 9.05 11.34 7.51
CA LEU A 81 7.77 11.45 6.83
C LEU A 81 7.44 12.92 6.57
N PRO A 82 7.25 13.35 5.30
CA PRO A 82 6.86 14.71 5.00
C PRO A 82 5.42 14.98 5.48
N GLU A 83 5.12 16.25 5.74
CA GLU A 83 3.74 16.67 5.95
C GLU A 83 2.98 16.59 4.62
N GLU A 84 1.96 15.74 4.57
CA GLU A 84 1.08 15.59 3.42
C GLU A 84 -0.34 16.07 3.73
N LEU A 85 -1.02 16.58 2.70
CA LEU A 85 -2.42 16.98 2.75
C LEU A 85 -3.26 16.10 1.78
N PRO A 86 -4.48 15.70 2.16
CA PRO A 86 -5.39 15.04 1.23
C PRO A 86 -5.71 15.97 0.05
N GLY A 87 -5.88 15.40 -1.15
CA GLY A 87 -6.10 16.17 -2.38
C GLY A 87 -4.85 16.85 -2.96
N VAL A 88 -3.67 16.65 -2.37
CA VAL A 88 -2.38 17.14 -2.87
C VAL A 88 -1.49 15.94 -3.22
N LYS A 89 -0.74 16.01 -4.34
CA LYS A 89 0.26 15.01 -4.73
C LYS A 89 1.23 14.76 -3.55
N PRO A 90 1.57 13.50 -3.19
CA PRO A 90 1.33 12.24 -3.91
C PRO A 90 0.02 11.52 -3.58
N PHE A 91 -0.94 12.19 -2.94
CA PHE A 91 -2.27 11.67 -2.60
C PHE A 91 -2.27 10.47 -1.64
N THR A 92 -1.19 10.24 -0.88
CA THR A 92 -1.11 9.14 0.10
C THR A 92 -2.22 9.26 1.15
N ARG A 93 -2.59 10.50 1.51
CA ARG A 93 -3.66 10.80 2.48
C ARG A 93 -5.07 10.85 1.88
N GLY A 94 -5.20 10.65 0.57
CA GLY A 94 -6.47 10.60 -0.13
C GLY A 94 -6.55 11.54 -1.34
N PRO A 95 -7.45 11.26 -2.29
CA PRO A 95 -7.55 11.98 -3.55
C PRO A 95 -8.29 13.33 -3.46
N TYR A 96 -9.10 13.56 -2.43
CA TYR A 96 -9.93 14.76 -2.31
C TYR A 96 -9.63 15.51 -1.00
N PRO A 97 -9.60 16.86 -0.97
CA PRO A 97 -9.22 17.63 0.22
C PRO A 97 -10.10 17.37 1.46
N THR A 98 -11.41 17.23 1.27
CA THR A 98 -12.36 17.02 2.38
C THR A 98 -12.59 15.55 2.71
N MET A 99 -12.16 14.62 1.85
CA MET A 99 -12.47 13.19 1.96
C MET A 99 -13.94 12.97 2.36
N TYR A 100 -14.18 12.19 3.42
CA TYR A 100 -15.50 11.78 3.87
C TYR A 100 -16.15 12.71 4.90
N THR A 101 -15.57 13.88 5.18
CA THR A 101 -16.14 14.82 6.17
C THR A 101 -17.41 15.49 5.67
N PHE A 102 -17.57 15.64 4.34
CA PHE A 102 -18.79 16.20 3.72
C PHE A 102 -19.60 15.15 2.95
N ARG A 103 -18.95 14.28 2.16
CA ARG A 103 -19.61 13.19 1.43
C ARG A 103 -19.00 11.86 1.85
N PRO A 104 -19.75 10.95 2.51
CA PRO A 104 -19.22 9.63 2.86
C PRO A 104 -18.90 8.81 1.60
N TRP A 105 -18.18 7.69 1.78
CA TRP A 105 -17.96 6.75 0.69
C TRP A 105 -19.30 6.19 0.18
N THR A 106 -19.39 5.95 -1.13
CA THR A 106 -20.58 5.31 -1.71
C THR A 106 -20.68 3.86 -1.24
N ILE A 107 -21.82 3.48 -0.70
CA ILE A 107 -22.13 2.08 -0.40
C ILE A 107 -22.46 1.37 -1.72
N HIS A 108 -21.58 0.46 -2.15
CA HIS A 108 -21.78 -0.34 -3.36
C HIS A 108 -21.97 -1.81 -3.00
N GLN A 109 -23.23 -2.19 -2.76
CA GLN A 109 -23.58 -3.60 -2.64
C GLN A 109 -23.72 -4.19 -4.04
N TYR A 110 -22.91 -5.20 -4.34
CA TYR A 110 -23.03 -5.96 -5.58
C TYR A 110 -24.25 -6.88 -5.49
N ALA A 111 -25.41 -6.36 -5.88
CA ALA A 111 -26.60 -7.15 -6.10
C ALA A 111 -26.56 -7.79 -7.49
N GLY A 112 -27.00 -9.04 -7.59
CA GLY A 112 -27.02 -9.77 -8.84
C GLY A 112 -28.05 -10.90 -8.81
N PHE A 113 -28.67 -11.15 -9.95
CA PHE A 113 -29.60 -12.24 -10.18
C PHE A 113 -29.10 -13.08 -11.36
N SER A 114 -29.46 -14.36 -11.37
CA SER A 114 -29.04 -15.28 -12.44
C SER A 114 -29.84 -15.09 -13.73
N THR A 115 -30.89 -14.27 -13.72
CA THR A 115 -31.73 -13.99 -14.89
C THR A 115 -31.80 -12.49 -15.18
N VAL A 116 -32.03 -12.16 -16.46
CA VAL A 116 -32.14 -10.77 -16.92
C VAL A 116 -33.45 -10.12 -16.46
N GLU A 117 -34.50 -10.91 -16.32
CA GLU A 117 -35.82 -10.46 -15.89
C GLU A 117 -35.81 -10.00 -14.43
N GLU A 118 -35.24 -10.81 -13.54
CA GLU A 118 -35.10 -10.48 -12.11
C GLU A 118 -34.19 -9.26 -11.92
N SER A 119 -33.11 -9.18 -12.70
CA SER A 119 -32.20 -8.02 -12.70
C SER A 119 -32.92 -6.74 -13.13
N ASN A 120 -33.69 -6.76 -14.22
CA ASN A 120 -34.43 -5.60 -14.71
C ASN A 120 -35.49 -5.13 -13.70
N LYS A 121 -36.22 -6.07 -13.08
CA LYS A 121 -37.16 -5.75 -12.01
C LYS A 121 -36.47 -5.04 -10.85
N PHE A 122 -35.36 -5.59 -10.36
CA PHE A 122 -34.56 -4.98 -9.29
C PHE A 122 -34.05 -3.58 -9.64
N TYR A 123 -33.53 -3.37 -10.85
CA TYR A 123 -33.07 -2.04 -11.28
C TYR A 123 -34.20 -1.01 -11.32
N LYS A 124 -35.38 -1.40 -11.81
CA LYS A 124 -36.56 -0.51 -11.81
C LYS A 124 -37.02 -0.17 -10.40
N ASP A 125 -36.98 -1.13 -9.47
CA ASP A 125 -37.39 -0.91 -8.09
C ASP A 125 -36.44 0.04 -7.34
N ASN A 126 -35.13 0.04 -7.67
CA ASN A 126 -34.14 0.93 -7.03
C ASN A 126 -34.05 2.35 -7.60
N ILE A 127 -34.64 2.61 -8.78
CA ILE A 127 -34.65 3.94 -9.41
C ILE A 127 -35.88 4.76 -8.99
N LYS A 128 -36.95 4.10 -8.52
CA LYS A 128 -38.17 4.75 -8.02
C LYS A 128 -37.93 5.54 -6.74
#